data_AF-A0A0S7EPZ1-F1
#
_entry.id   AF-A0A0S7EPZ1-F1
#
_cell.length_a   1.000
_cell.length_b   1.000
_cell.length_c   1.000
_cell.angle_alpha   90.00
_cell.angle_beta   90.00
_cell.angle_gamma   90.00
#
_symmetry.space_group_name_H-M   'P 1'
#
loop_
_entity.id
_entity.type
_entity.pdbx_description
1 polymer ?
#
loop_
_entity_poly.entity_id
_entity_poly.type
_entity_poly.pdbx_seq_one_letter_code
_entity_poly.pdbx_strand_id
1 'polypeptide(L)'
;LPRRTVDEMKEALSEIIQLATVDSEPWVLMVADILKSFPETGSLNLDLEEQNPNVQDILGELREKVGECEASAMLPLECQYLNKNALTTLVGPLTPPVKHFQLKRKPKSATLRAELLQKSTETAQQLKKTAGVPFHAKGRGLVKKIDTTTPLKGIPKAPFRSPTAPSLFSP
;
A
#
# COMPACT_ATOMS: atom_id res chain seq x y z
N LEU A 1 -0.75 23.76 -16.19
CA LEU A 1 -1.57 23.97 -17.41
C LEU A 1 -2.08 22.61 -17.88
N PRO A 2 -3.34 22.47 -18.33
CA PRO A 2 -3.81 21.26 -19.01
C PRO A 2 -2.99 20.97 -20.27
N ARG A 3 -2.85 19.70 -20.67
CA ARG A 3 -2.04 19.28 -21.84
C ARG A 3 -2.40 20.05 -23.12
N ARG A 4 -3.69 20.29 -23.37
CA ARG A 4 -4.18 21.06 -24.52
C ARG A 4 -3.65 22.50 -24.54
N THR A 5 -3.69 23.18 -23.40
CA THR A 5 -3.18 24.55 -23.29
C THR A 5 -1.66 24.61 -23.47
N VAL A 6 -0.95 23.58 -23.01
CA VAL A 6 0.50 23.46 -23.25
C VAL A 6 0.79 23.33 -24.75
N ASP A 7 0.00 22.54 -25.51
CA ASP A 7 0.15 22.44 -26.97
C ASP A 7 -0.11 23.78 -27.67
N GLU A 8 -1.20 24.45 -27.30
CA GLU A 8 -1.60 25.74 -27.91
C GLU A 8 -0.55 26.83 -27.70
N MET A 9 0.17 26.81 -26.57
CA MET A 9 1.16 27.83 -26.20
C MET A 9 2.60 27.32 -26.27
N LYS A 10 2.86 26.17 -26.92
CA LYS A 10 4.14 25.47 -26.79
C LYS A 10 5.34 26.36 -27.14
N GLU A 11 5.24 27.16 -28.19
CA GLU A 11 6.33 28.02 -28.66
C GLU A 11 6.66 29.11 -27.63
N ALA A 12 5.64 29.80 -27.12
CA ALA A 12 5.82 30.82 -26.08
C ALA A 12 6.39 30.22 -24.79
N LEU A 13 5.96 29.01 -24.41
CA LEU A 13 6.51 28.30 -23.24
C LEU A 13 7.98 27.92 -23.45
N SER A 14 8.34 27.42 -24.64
CA SER A 14 9.72 27.12 -25.00
C SER A 14 10.60 28.36 -24.99
N GLU A 15 10.10 29.52 -25.47
CA GLU A 15 10.83 30.79 -25.41
C GLU A 15 11.09 31.24 -23.96
N ILE A 16 10.08 31.15 -23.08
CA ILE A 16 10.24 31.50 -21.66
C ILE A 16 11.28 30.59 -21.00
N ILE A 17 11.22 29.28 -21.27
CA ILE A 17 12.19 28.32 -20.72
C ILE A 17 13.60 28.63 -21.26
N GLN A 18 13.72 28.97 -22.54
CA GLN A 18 15.00 29.34 -23.15
C GLN A 18 15.60 30.63 -22.55
N LEU A 19 14.76 31.58 -22.15
CA LEU A 19 15.22 32.76 -21.39
C LEU A 19 15.68 32.36 -19.99
N ALA A 20 15.01 31.41 -19.35
CA ALA A 20 15.38 30.93 -18.02
C ALA A 20 16.72 30.17 -18.00
N THR A 21 17.21 29.61 -19.12
CA THR A 21 18.51 28.92 -19.17
C THR A 21 19.72 29.86 -19.09
N VAL A 22 19.52 31.18 -19.13
CA VAL A 22 20.59 32.18 -18.98
C VAL A 22 20.44 33.03 -17.72
N ASP A 23 19.56 32.62 -16.80
CA ASP A 23 19.37 33.29 -15.52
C ASP A 23 20.58 33.09 -14.59
N SER A 24 20.78 34.01 -13.65
CA SER A 24 21.83 33.89 -12.63
C SER A 24 21.44 33.02 -11.44
N GLU A 25 20.15 32.83 -11.20
CA GLU A 25 19.64 32.05 -10.07
C GLU A 25 19.75 30.53 -10.35
N PRO A 26 20.52 29.76 -9.55
CA PRO A 26 20.76 28.33 -9.81
C PRO A 26 19.47 27.48 -9.86
N TRP A 27 18.46 27.85 -9.07
CA TRP A 27 17.16 27.19 -9.10
C TRP A 27 16.42 27.40 -10.42
N VAL A 28 16.52 28.59 -11.01
CA VAL A 28 15.90 28.91 -12.30
C VAL A 28 16.56 28.09 -13.40
N LEU A 29 17.90 28.03 -13.41
CA LEU A 29 18.67 27.22 -14.35
C LEU A 29 18.31 25.73 -14.27
N MET A 30 18.27 25.17 -13.05
CA MET A 30 17.93 23.75 -12.84
C MET A 30 16.51 23.43 -13.33
N VAL A 31 15.54 24.27 -12.97
CA VAL A 31 14.14 24.05 -13.36
C VAL A 31 13.97 24.22 -14.88
N ALA A 32 14.68 25.17 -15.49
CA ALA A 32 14.68 25.35 -16.94
C ALA A 32 15.22 24.09 -17.65
N ASP A 33 16.32 23.52 -17.16
CA ASP A 33 16.92 22.32 -17.73
C ASP A 33 16.02 21.07 -17.59
N ILE A 34 15.28 20.95 -16.47
CA ILE A 34 14.29 19.88 -16.26
C ILE A 34 13.07 20.04 -17.18
N LEU A 35 12.61 21.27 -17.40
CA LEU A 35 11.38 21.55 -18.16
C LEU A 35 11.59 21.66 -19.67
N LYS A 36 12.82 21.77 -20.17
CA LYS A 36 13.12 22.04 -21.59
C LYS A 36 12.44 21.10 -22.59
N SER A 37 12.22 19.84 -22.23
CA SER A 37 11.55 18.83 -23.08
C SER A 37 10.04 18.76 -22.89
N PHE A 38 9.49 19.40 -21.85
CA PHE A 38 8.09 19.24 -21.47
C PHE A 38 7.08 19.81 -22.48
N PRO A 39 7.25 21.03 -23.01
CA PRO A 39 6.30 21.58 -23.99
C PRO A 39 6.16 20.72 -25.26
N GLU A 40 7.25 20.05 -25.67
CA GLU A 40 7.28 19.26 -26.91
C GLU A 40 6.87 17.80 -26.70
N THR A 41 7.40 17.14 -25.66
CA THR A 41 7.22 15.70 -25.45
C THR A 41 6.13 15.35 -24.42
N GLY A 42 5.77 16.31 -23.55
CA GLY A 42 4.95 16.06 -22.37
C GLY A 42 5.69 15.36 -21.22
N SER A 43 6.98 15.09 -21.37
CA SER A 43 7.85 14.47 -20.38
C SER A 43 8.93 15.45 -19.91
N LEU A 44 9.40 15.28 -18.68
CA LEU A 44 10.52 16.05 -18.13
C LEU A 44 11.86 15.53 -18.68
N ASN A 45 12.88 16.38 -18.66
CA ASN A 45 14.24 15.98 -18.97
C ASN A 45 14.85 15.21 -17.80
N LEU A 46 15.44 14.04 -18.09
CA LEU A 46 16.16 13.23 -17.11
C LEU A 46 17.68 13.28 -17.32
N ASP A 47 18.14 13.80 -18.47
CA ASP A 47 19.55 13.95 -18.81
C ASP A 47 20.04 15.31 -18.28
N LEU A 48 20.34 15.35 -16.98
CA LEU A 48 20.71 16.56 -16.23
C LEU A 48 22.22 16.64 -15.94
N GLU A 49 22.99 15.62 -16.32
CA GLU A 49 24.41 15.50 -15.98
C GLU A 49 25.31 16.38 -16.84
N GLU A 50 24.96 16.61 -18.10
CA GLU A 50 25.89 17.15 -19.12
C GLU A 50 26.46 18.53 -18.77
N GLN A 51 25.69 19.37 -18.08
CA GLN A 51 26.07 20.76 -17.78
C GLN A 51 26.07 21.08 -16.28
N ASN A 52 25.93 20.07 -15.41
CA ASN A 52 25.75 20.30 -13.99
C ASN A 52 26.66 19.42 -13.12
N PRO A 53 27.81 19.94 -12.64
CA PRO A 53 28.74 19.16 -11.82
C PRO A 53 28.10 18.68 -10.51
N ASN A 54 27.17 19.44 -9.93
CA ASN A 54 26.48 19.01 -8.70
C ASN A 54 25.65 17.74 -8.95
N VAL A 55 24.99 17.64 -10.11
CA VAL A 55 24.20 16.45 -10.47
C VAL A 55 25.11 15.26 -10.74
N GLN A 56 26.25 15.48 -11.40
CA GLN A 56 27.24 14.42 -11.63
C GLN A 56 27.76 13.83 -10.31
N ASP A 57 28.12 14.68 -9.35
CA ASP A 57 28.63 14.26 -8.05
C ASP A 57 27.55 13.48 -7.27
N ILE A 58 26.33 14.04 -7.18
CA ILE A 58 25.21 13.39 -6.48
C ILE A 58 24.88 12.04 -7.10
N LEU A 59 24.75 11.95 -8.43
CA LEU A 59 24.41 10.71 -9.10
C LEU A 59 25.55 9.69 -9.06
N GLY A 60 26.80 10.14 -9.06
CA GLY A 60 27.97 9.28 -8.86
C GLY A 60 27.93 8.58 -7.51
N GLU A 61 27.77 9.34 -6.42
CA GLU A 61 27.67 8.81 -5.06
C GLU A 61 26.46 7.88 -4.90
N LEU A 62 25.29 8.31 -5.40
CA LEU A 62 24.07 7.52 -5.29
C LEU A 62 24.15 6.21 -6.09
N ARG A 63 24.76 6.20 -7.28
CA ARG A 63 24.94 4.97 -8.07
C ARG A 63 25.82 3.96 -7.35
N GLU A 64 26.93 4.41 -6.76
CA GLU A 64 27.78 3.55 -5.92
C GLU A 64 26.95 3.00 -4.76
N LYS A 65 26.24 3.86 -4.04
CA LYS A 65 25.52 3.45 -2.84
C LYS A 65 24.35 2.49 -3.12
N VAL A 66 23.62 2.72 -4.21
CA VAL A 66 22.55 1.83 -4.66
C VAL A 66 23.10 0.46 -5.03
N GLY A 67 24.26 0.40 -5.68
CA GLY A 67 24.96 -0.86 -5.99
C GLY A 67 25.33 -1.66 -4.75
N GLU A 68 25.77 -1.00 -3.67
CA GLU A 68 26.11 -1.68 -2.41
C GLU A 68 24.89 -2.29 -1.68
N CYS A 69 23.70 -1.70 -1.86
CA CYS A 69 22.49 -2.07 -1.11
C CYS A 69 21.59 -3.10 -1.80
N GLU A 70 21.98 -3.63 -2.96
CA GLU A 70 21.15 -4.51 -3.80
C GLU A 70 20.62 -5.76 -3.04
N ALA A 71 21.41 -6.31 -2.12
CA ALA A 71 21.06 -7.52 -1.36
C ALA A 71 19.89 -7.37 -0.37
N SER A 72 19.48 -6.14 -0.04
CA SER A 72 18.36 -5.86 0.88
C SER A 72 17.43 -4.77 0.33
N ALA A 73 17.32 -4.69 -1.00
CA ALA A 73 16.50 -3.69 -1.66
C ALA A 73 15.03 -3.80 -1.23
N MET A 74 14.48 -2.70 -0.73
CA MET A 74 13.05 -2.56 -0.55
C MET A 74 12.37 -2.56 -1.91
N LEU A 75 11.31 -3.35 -2.06
CA LEU A 75 10.53 -3.36 -3.29
C LEU A 75 9.62 -2.12 -3.38
N PRO A 76 9.35 -1.61 -4.60
CA PRO A 76 8.36 -0.57 -4.82
C PRO A 76 6.96 -0.94 -4.28
N LEU A 77 6.16 0.05 -3.90
CA LEU A 77 4.88 -0.16 -3.22
C LEU A 77 3.84 -0.87 -4.08
N GLU A 78 3.90 -0.68 -5.39
CA GLU A 78 3.05 -1.35 -6.37
C GLU A 78 3.19 -2.88 -6.31
N CYS A 79 4.32 -3.40 -5.86
CA CYS A 79 4.59 -4.84 -5.75
C CYS A 79 3.61 -5.56 -4.81
N GLN A 80 3.00 -4.86 -3.85
CA GLN A 80 2.02 -5.44 -2.92
C GLN A 80 0.70 -5.82 -3.62
N TYR A 81 0.43 -5.25 -4.80
CA TYR A 81 -0.82 -5.40 -5.53
C TYR A 81 -0.67 -6.30 -6.76
N LEU A 82 0.55 -6.75 -7.06
CA LEU A 82 0.83 -7.62 -8.20
C LEU A 82 0.59 -9.09 -7.84
N ASN A 83 0.08 -9.83 -8.82
CA ASN A 83 0.09 -11.29 -8.73
C ASN A 83 1.53 -11.82 -8.83
N LYS A 84 1.73 -13.09 -8.45
CA LYS A 84 3.06 -13.72 -8.42
C LYS A 84 3.80 -13.60 -9.75
N ASN A 85 3.13 -13.81 -10.88
CA ASN A 85 3.78 -13.82 -12.19
C ASN A 85 4.22 -12.41 -12.60
N ALA A 86 3.34 -11.42 -12.47
CA ALA A 86 3.65 -10.02 -12.76
C ALA A 86 4.77 -9.49 -11.86
N LEU A 87 4.74 -9.86 -10.57
CA LEU A 87 5.79 -9.50 -9.63
C LEU A 87 7.14 -10.09 -10.05
N THR A 88 7.19 -11.38 -10.38
CA THR A 88 8.43 -12.02 -10.86
C THR A 88 8.94 -11.43 -12.17
N THR A 89 8.05 -10.99 -13.08
CA THR A 89 8.45 -10.29 -14.29
C THR A 89 9.06 -8.91 -13.99
N LEU A 90 8.54 -8.19 -13.01
CA LEU A 90 8.98 -6.82 -12.68
C LEU A 90 10.29 -6.80 -11.87
N VAL A 91 10.37 -7.60 -10.80
CA VAL A 91 11.48 -7.54 -9.83
C VAL A 91 12.31 -8.83 -9.77
N GLY A 92 12.02 -9.79 -10.64
CA GLY A 92 12.70 -11.09 -10.64
C GLY A 92 12.21 -12.04 -9.53
N PRO A 93 12.89 -13.18 -9.35
CA PRO A 93 12.55 -14.15 -8.31
C PRO A 93 12.83 -13.57 -6.92
N LEU A 94 11.84 -13.63 -6.04
CA LEU A 94 11.99 -13.14 -4.67
C LEU A 94 12.89 -14.05 -3.84
N THR A 95 13.86 -13.45 -3.17
CA THR A 95 14.72 -14.13 -2.20
C THR A 95 13.86 -14.69 -1.05
N PRO A 96 13.98 -15.99 -0.72
CA PRO A 96 13.23 -16.56 0.38
C PRO A 96 13.67 -15.92 1.72
N PRO A 97 12.75 -15.77 2.70
CA PRO A 97 13.09 -15.22 4.00
C PRO A 97 14.21 -15.99 4.70
N VAL A 98 15.13 -15.27 5.36
CA VAL A 98 16.23 -15.88 6.11
C VAL A 98 15.68 -16.71 7.27
N LYS A 99 16.11 -17.97 7.33
CA LYS A 99 15.69 -18.91 8.36
C LYS A 99 16.53 -18.73 9.63
N HIS A 100 16.11 -17.82 10.50
CA HIS A 100 16.82 -17.55 11.76
C HIS A 100 16.74 -18.68 12.80
N PHE A 101 15.69 -19.50 12.76
CA PHE A 101 15.52 -20.64 13.66
C PHE A 101 14.61 -21.71 13.05
N GLN A 102 14.55 -22.88 13.69
CA GLN A 102 13.64 -23.97 13.32
C GLN A 102 12.44 -24.03 14.27
N LEU A 103 11.23 -23.89 13.74
CA LEU A 103 10.00 -24.11 14.51
C LEU A 103 9.84 -25.60 14.85
N LYS A 104 9.64 -25.92 16.13
CA LYS A 104 9.36 -27.28 16.62
C LYS A 104 7.89 -27.69 16.43
N ARG A 105 6.97 -26.72 16.48
CA ARG A 105 5.51 -26.92 16.34
C ARG A 105 4.91 -25.71 15.62
N LYS A 106 3.75 -25.89 14.97
CA LYS A 106 3.00 -24.79 14.35
C LYS A 106 2.47 -23.82 15.43
N PRO A 107 2.36 -22.51 15.14
CA PRO A 107 1.80 -21.53 16.08
C PRO A 107 0.29 -21.72 16.26
N LYS A 108 -0.27 -21.11 17.32
CA LYS A 108 -1.71 -21.15 17.65
C LYS A 108 -2.62 -20.65 16.51
N SER A 109 -2.13 -19.75 15.67
CA SER A 109 -2.85 -19.24 14.49
C SER A 109 -3.17 -20.35 13.48
N ALA A 110 -2.40 -21.43 13.42
CA ALA A 110 -2.69 -22.57 12.57
C ALA A 110 -3.96 -23.32 13.02
N THR A 111 -4.10 -23.57 14.32
CA THR A 111 -5.32 -24.16 14.92
C THR A 111 -6.52 -23.24 14.71
N LEU A 112 -6.34 -21.93 14.98
CA LEU A 112 -7.39 -20.94 14.77
C LEU A 112 -7.90 -20.91 13.31
N ARG A 113 -6.99 -20.95 12.33
CA ARG A 113 -7.37 -21.01 10.91
C ARG A 113 -8.15 -22.29 10.58
N ALA A 114 -7.78 -23.43 11.14
CA ALA A 114 -8.48 -24.70 10.93
C ALA A 114 -9.90 -24.66 11.50
N GLU A 115 -10.08 -24.14 12.73
CA GLU A 115 -11.39 -23.97 13.35
C GLU A 115 -12.30 -23.04 12.54
N LEU A 116 -11.76 -21.93 12.03
CA LEU A 116 -12.50 -20.99 11.17
C LEU A 116 -12.93 -21.64 9.86
N LEU A 117 -12.06 -22.44 9.22
CA LEU A 117 -12.39 -23.17 8.00
C LEU A 117 -13.45 -24.25 8.23
N GLN A 118 -13.36 -24.99 9.34
CA GLN A 118 -14.37 -25.98 9.71
C GLN A 118 -15.74 -25.34 9.93
N LYS A 119 -15.81 -24.30 10.78
CA LYS A 119 -17.06 -23.56 11.03
C LYS A 119 -17.66 -22.96 9.76
N SER A 120 -16.82 -22.41 8.87
CA SER A 120 -17.24 -21.90 7.57
C SER A 120 -17.86 -23.01 6.70
N THR A 121 -17.23 -24.19 6.67
CA THR A 121 -17.72 -25.34 5.91
C THR A 121 -19.05 -25.86 6.46
N GLU A 122 -19.17 -26.01 7.78
CA GLU A 122 -20.41 -26.40 8.46
C GLU A 122 -21.55 -25.42 8.15
N THR A 123 -21.27 -24.11 8.21
CA THR A 123 -22.24 -23.06 7.86
C THR A 123 -22.65 -23.12 6.39
N ALA A 124 -21.69 -23.29 5.47
CA ALA A 124 -21.98 -23.41 4.04
C ALA A 124 -22.84 -24.65 3.73
N GLN A 125 -22.60 -25.75 4.45
CA GLN A 125 -23.43 -26.96 4.34
C GLN A 125 -24.84 -26.75 4.90
N GLN A 126 -24.99 -26.01 6.00
CA GLN A 126 -26.31 -25.64 6.52
C GLN A 126 -27.09 -24.81 5.50
N LEU A 127 -26.49 -23.77 4.91
CA LEU A 127 -27.13 -22.97 3.86
C LEU A 127 -27.62 -23.81 2.67
N LYS A 128 -26.82 -24.80 2.23
CA LYS A 128 -27.24 -25.75 1.18
C LYS A 128 -28.42 -26.63 1.61
N LYS A 129 -28.52 -26.99 2.89
CA LYS A 129 -29.64 -27.77 3.44
C LYS A 129 -30.90 -26.90 3.62
N THR A 130 -30.77 -25.62 3.93
CA THR A 130 -31.91 -24.70 4.12
C THR A 130 -32.47 -24.15 2.81
N ALA A 131 -31.67 -24.12 1.73
CA ALA A 131 -32.11 -23.65 0.40
C ALA A 131 -33.15 -24.57 -0.30
N GLY A 132 -33.42 -25.76 0.25
CA GLY A 132 -34.39 -26.72 -0.30
C GLY A 132 -35.68 -26.88 0.52
N VAL A 133 -35.87 -26.13 1.62
CA VAL A 133 -37.05 -26.28 2.48
C VAL A 133 -37.95 -25.05 2.36
N PRO A 134 -39.16 -25.17 1.79
CA PRO A 134 -40.15 -24.10 1.83
C PRO A 134 -40.39 -23.70 3.29
N PHE A 135 -40.18 -22.42 3.59
CA PHE A 135 -40.50 -21.84 4.88
C PHE A 135 -42.00 -22.05 5.17
N HIS A 136 -42.33 -23.01 6.03
CA HIS A 136 -43.67 -23.11 6.58
C HIS A 136 -43.84 -22.01 7.63
N ALA A 137 -44.28 -20.83 7.17
CA ALA A 137 -44.92 -19.84 8.01
C ALA A 137 -46.23 -20.43 8.57
N LYS A 138 -46.15 -21.19 9.66
CA LYS A 138 -47.30 -21.41 10.55
C LYS A 138 -47.05 -20.63 11.83
N GLY A 139 -47.44 -19.37 11.80
CA GLY A 139 -47.69 -18.61 13.01
C GLY A 139 -48.73 -19.33 13.86
N ARG A 140 -48.41 -19.48 15.14
CA ARG A 140 -49.36 -19.40 16.27
C ARG A 140 -48.56 -19.40 17.58
N GLY A 141 -48.61 -18.25 18.25
CA GLY A 141 -48.57 -18.12 19.70
C GLY A 141 -47.33 -18.61 20.43
N LEU A 142 -46.50 -17.68 20.91
CA LEU A 142 -46.53 -17.29 22.32
C LEU A 142 -45.55 -16.11 22.52
N VAL A 143 -46.11 -14.90 22.59
CA VAL A 143 -45.41 -13.75 23.18
C VAL A 143 -45.18 -14.10 24.64
N LYS A 144 -44.00 -14.61 24.98
CA LYS A 144 -43.56 -14.67 26.38
C LYS A 144 -43.07 -13.28 26.74
N LYS A 145 -43.88 -12.61 27.56
CA LYS A 145 -43.57 -11.35 28.22
C LYS A 145 -42.22 -11.49 28.92
N ILE A 146 -41.38 -10.46 28.75
CA ILE A 146 -40.08 -10.33 29.39
C ILE A 146 -40.37 -10.05 30.86
N ASP A 147 -40.17 -11.04 31.73
CA ASP A 147 -40.31 -10.88 33.17
C ASP A 147 -38.97 -10.40 33.74
N THR A 148 -38.89 -9.10 34.04
CA THR A 148 -37.69 -8.41 34.55
C THR A 148 -37.61 -8.53 36.08
N THR A 149 -37.71 -9.73 36.65
CA THR A 149 -37.71 -9.88 38.12
C THR A 149 -36.78 -10.96 38.70
N THR A 150 -35.93 -11.62 37.91
CA THR A 150 -34.87 -12.48 38.47
C THR A 150 -33.53 -11.73 38.61
N PRO A 151 -32.95 -11.62 39.82
CA PRO A 151 -31.67 -10.94 40.01
C PRO A 151 -30.54 -11.79 39.43
N LEU A 152 -29.80 -11.22 38.46
CA LEU A 152 -28.58 -11.79 37.88
C LEU A 152 -27.51 -11.94 38.96
N LYS A 153 -27.44 -13.12 39.57
CA LYS A 153 -26.40 -13.47 40.53
C LYS A 153 -25.18 -13.97 39.75
N GLY A 154 -24.07 -13.20 39.77
CA GLY A 154 -22.74 -13.75 39.47
C GLY A 154 -21.86 -13.07 38.42
N ILE A 155 -22.05 -11.79 38.07
CA ILE A 155 -21.06 -11.08 37.23
C ILE A 155 -20.15 -10.22 38.12
N PRO A 156 -18.86 -10.57 38.32
CA PRO A 156 -17.92 -9.67 38.95
C PRO A 156 -17.66 -8.46 38.03
N LYS A 157 -17.85 -7.25 38.57
CA LYS A 157 -17.56 -5.98 37.90
C LYS A 157 -16.04 -5.79 37.78
N ALA A 158 -15.46 -6.15 36.65
CA ALA A 158 -14.14 -5.66 36.27
C ALA A 158 -14.29 -4.36 35.45
N PRO A 159 -13.52 -3.30 35.73
CA PRO A 159 -13.54 -2.10 34.91
C PRO A 159 -13.01 -2.39 33.51
N PHE A 160 -13.81 -2.04 32.51
CA PHE A 160 -13.44 -2.02 31.09
C PHE A 160 -12.29 -1.00 30.92
N ARG A 161 -11.05 -1.47 30.74
CA ARG A 161 -9.97 -0.63 30.22
C ARG A 161 -10.04 -0.64 28.70
N SER A 162 -10.35 0.52 28.12
CA SER A 162 -10.19 0.78 26.69
C SER A 162 -8.71 0.67 26.29
N PRO A 163 -8.39 0.21 25.07
CA PRO A 163 -7.02 0.22 24.59
C PRO A 163 -6.64 1.65 24.18
N THR A 164 -5.69 2.23 24.91
CA THR A 164 -4.99 3.44 24.48
C THR A 164 -4.13 3.08 23.26
N ALA A 165 -4.34 3.78 22.14
CA ALA A 165 -3.48 3.70 20.96
C ALA A 165 -2.04 4.12 21.33
N PRO A 166 -0.99 3.43 20.89
CA PRO A 166 0.36 3.95 21.00
C PRO A 166 0.53 5.09 20.00
N SER A 167 0.71 6.29 20.53
CA SER A 167 1.13 7.49 19.81
C SER A 167 2.53 7.31 19.24
N LEU A 168 2.66 7.67 17.97
CA LEU A 168 3.92 7.99 17.30
C LEU A 168 4.74 9.03 18.09
N PHE A 169 6.05 9.00 17.86
CA PHE A 169 7.13 9.94 18.20
C PHE A 169 8.09 9.60 19.34
N SER A 170 9.37 9.59 18.93
CA SER A 170 10.62 9.32 19.62
C SER A 170 11.05 10.44 20.60
N PRO A 171 12.20 10.28 21.26
CA PRO A 171 13.45 10.84 20.73
C PRO A 171 14.50 9.79 20.34
#